data_AF-A0A8T5QGA2-F1
#
_entry.id   AF-A0A8T5QGA2-F1
#
_cell.length_a   1.000
_cell.length_b   1.000
_cell.length_c   1.000
_cell.angle_alpha   90.00
_cell.angle_beta   90.00
_cell.angle_gamma   90.00
#
_symmetry.space_group_name_H-M   'P 1'
#
loop_
_entity.id
_entity.type
_entity.pdbx_description
1 polymer ?
#
loop_
_entity_poly.entity_id
_entity_poly.type
_entity_poly.pdbx_seq_one_letter_code
_entity_poly.pdbx_strand_id
1 'polypeptide(L)'
;MKDENKTTGAKRSPVDERDWRAESIHPTVTLPLKFDLREKMLPVRDQGYQGSCAAMTAAAMKEYQEYINISLAEYMSPQFVYDNRYDQTHLAGMYGREVMQILQEKGDCREVTYPYNHPHSPEDIAENIYEEALNFTIQNYAQVTTIEGLKTALMQNGPCYIAVPVYRYDTRMWYQYPGDVGKCGHAMTVVGWDDKGFIIRNSWGEDWGDKGFCTFPYEDWGWQWEVWSPIDDNSSTPNPKYFNNLWLMKFWLWLQKAYKKYRPFFDMAILTAVFFTVKFILVDLLHWVK
;
A
#
# COMPACT_ATOMS: atom_id res chain seq x y z
N MET A 1 13.40 0.73 -28.81
CA MET A 1 12.36 1.47 -29.56
C MET A 1 10.93 1.00 -29.26
N LYS A 2 10.67 -0.05 -28.45
CA LYS A 2 9.30 -0.43 -28.04
C LYS A 2 8.81 0.29 -26.76
N ASP A 3 9.70 0.89 -25.98
CA ASP A 3 9.37 1.40 -24.63
C ASP A 3 8.91 2.87 -24.58
N GLU A 4 8.98 3.61 -25.70
CA GLU A 4 8.56 5.03 -25.76
C GLU A 4 7.03 5.23 -25.63
N ASN A 5 6.28 4.13 -25.61
CA ASN A 5 4.83 4.10 -25.48
C ASN A 5 4.35 3.81 -24.05
N LYS A 6 5.23 3.63 -23.06
CA LYS A 6 4.84 3.37 -21.67
C LYS A 6 4.70 4.68 -20.90
N THR A 7 3.50 4.93 -20.37
CA THR A 7 3.24 6.08 -19.49
C THR A 7 3.58 5.69 -18.06
N THR A 8 4.41 6.46 -17.38
CA THR A 8 4.67 6.27 -15.95
C THR A 8 3.88 7.29 -15.13
N GLY A 9 3.72 7.05 -13.84
CA GLY A 9 2.90 7.91 -12.99
C GLY A 9 3.26 7.85 -11.52
N ALA A 10 4.50 7.53 -11.14
CA ALA A 10 4.90 7.70 -9.75
C ALA A 10 5.23 9.17 -9.48
N LYS A 11 4.82 9.68 -8.34
CA LYS A 11 5.18 11.00 -7.80
C LYS A 11 5.93 10.81 -6.48
N ARG A 12 6.91 11.67 -6.21
CA ARG A 12 7.60 11.67 -4.92
C ARG A 12 6.71 12.26 -3.84
N SER A 13 6.42 11.49 -2.78
CA SER A 13 5.65 12.00 -1.63
C SER A 13 6.31 13.24 -1.02
N PRO A 14 5.53 14.28 -0.66
CA PRO A 14 6.02 15.37 0.19
C PRO A 14 6.52 14.84 1.52
N VAL A 15 7.54 15.47 2.09
CA VAL A 15 8.08 15.09 3.40
C VAL A 15 7.00 15.26 4.48
N ASP A 16 6.85 14.26 5.34
CA ASP A 16 6.00 14.31 6.52
C ASP A 16 6.69 13.62 7.69
N GLU A 17 6.80 14.33 8.80
CA GLU A 17 7.49 13.85 10.00
C GLU A 17 6.72 12.74 10.72
N ARG A 18 5.45 12.54 10.38
CA ARG A 18 4.60 11.47 10.95
C ARG A 18 4.85 10.11 10.31
N ASP A 19 5.56 10.06 9.18
CA ASP A 19 5.90 8.81 8.50
C ASP A 19 6.76 7.92 9.38
N TRP A 20 6.27 6.71 9.64
CA TRP A 20 7.03 5.72 10.40
C TRP A 20 8.22 5.22 9.59
N ARG A 21 9.28 4.82 10.31
CA ARG A 21 10.49 4.23 9.73
C ARG A 21 10.48 2.74 10.01
N ALA A 22 10.56 1.92 8.97
CA ALA A 22 10.56 0.47 9.12
C ALA A 22 11.72 -0.01 10.02
N GLU A 23 12.86 0.68 9.96
CA GLU A 23 14.04 0.43 10.80
C GLU A 23 13.78 0.58 12.30
N SER A 24 12.75 1.34 12.68
CA SER A 24 12.36 1.53 14.10
C SER A 24 11.35 0.50 14.60
N ILE A 25 10.76 -0.28 13.69
CA ILE A 25 9.69 -1.24 13.98
C ILE A 25 10.27 -2.64 14.05
N HIS A 26 11.09 -3.01 13.07
CA HIS A 26 11.58 -4.38 12.95
C HIS A 26 12.81 -4.64 13.84
N PRO A 27 12.89 -5.83 14.46
CA PRO A 27 14.08 -6.22 15.21
C PRO A 27 15.28 -6.37 14.27
N THR A 28 16.48 -6.26 14.83
CA THR A 28 17.69 -6.67 14.11
C THR A 28 17.63 -8.18 13.83
N VAL A 29 17.71 -8.55 12.56
CA VAL A 29 17.70 -9.94 12.11
C VAL A 29 19.00 -10.29 11.39
N THR A 30 19.36 -11.58 11.40
CA THR A 30 20.45 -12.07 10.55
C THR A 30 19.96 -12.13 9.10
N LEU A 31 20.62 -11.37 8.23
CA LEU A 31 20.26 -11.30 6.83
C LEU A 31 21.03 -12.35 6.00
N PRO A 32 20.34 -13.18 5.20
CA PRO A 32 21.02 -14.07 4.27
C PRO A 32 21.68 -13.28 3.13
N LEU A 33 22.69 -13.89 2.51
CA LEU A 33 23.37 -13.30 1.35
C LEU A 33 22.41 -13.08 0.16
N LYS A 34 21.44 -13.97 -0.01
CA LYS A 34 20.42 -13.91 -1.07
C LYS A 34 19.05 -14.22 -0.49
N PHE A 35 18.04 -13.57 -1.04
CA PHE A 35 16.64 -13.79 -0.72
C PHE A 35 15.79 -13.44 -1.94
N ASP A 36 14.85 -14.31 -2.31
CA ASP A 36 14.12 -14.19 -3.57
C ASP A 36 12.68 -14.65 -3.39
N LEU A 37 11.73 -13.76 -3.68
CA LEU A 37 10.30 -14.01 -3.56
C LEU A 37 9.66 -14.46 -4.87
N ARG A 38 10.38 -14.44 -6.00
CA ARG A 38 9.81 -14.60 -7.34
C ARG A 38 9.04 -15.91 -7.55
N GLU A 39 9.47 -17.00 -6.91
CA GLU A 39 8.78 -18.30 -7.03
C GLU A 39 7.34 -18.29 -6.48
N LYS A 40 7.00 -17.30 -5.65
CA LYS A 40 5.67 -17.13 -5.03
C LYS A 40 4.88 -15.98 -5.64
N MET A 41 5.35 -15.41 -6.75
CA MET A 41 4.69 -14.31 -7.43
C MET A 41 4.06 -14.77 -8.74
N LEU A 42 2.95 -14.14 -9.10
CA LEU A 42 2.31 -14.33 -10.41
C LEU A 42 3.20 -13.76 -11.54
N PRO A 43 2.97 -14.17 -12.81
CA PRO A 43 3.66 -13.59 -13.98
C PRO A 43 3.66 -12.06 -14.03
N VAL A 44 4.65 -11.45 -14.68
CA VAL A 44 4.78 -9.99 -14.75
C VAL A 44 3.69 -9.39 -15.64
N ARG A 45 3.01 -8.36 -15.13
CA ARG A 45 1.94 -7.64 -15.85
C ARG A 45 2.51 -6.57 -16.78
N ASP A 46 1.67 -6.13 -17.72
CA ASP A 46 1.92 -4.97 -18.56
C ASP A 46 0.86 -3.89 -18.29
N GLN A 47 1.28 -2.73 -17.80
CA GLN A 47 0.41 -1.59 -17.53
C GLN A 47 -0.10 -0.88 -18.80
N GLY A 48 0.52 -1.12 -19.96
CA GLY A 48 0.19 -0.43 -21.20
C GLY A 48 0.47 1.08 -21.14
N TYR A 49 -0.55 1.88 -21.45
CA TYR A 49 -0.44 3.33 -21.67
C TYR A 49 -0.93 4.18 -20.49
N GLN A 50 -1.41 3.55 -19.41
CA GLN A 50 -1.90 4.25 -18.23
C GLN A 50 -0.74 4.48 -17.25
N GLY A 51 -0.72 5.64 -16.59
CA GLY A 51 0.27 5.99 -15.56
C GLY A 51 0.11 5.23 -14.24
N SER A 52 -0.30 3.96 -14.29
CA SER A 52 -0.75 3.13 -13.16
C SER A 52 0.37 2.34 -12.48
N CYS A 53 1.64 2.61 -12.76
CA CYS A 53 2.78 1.85 -12.21
C CYS A 53 2.77 1.71 -10.67
N ALA A 54 2.28 2.74 -9.98
CA ALA A 54 2.17 2.75 -8.53
C ALA A 54 1.09 1.77 -8.04
N ALA A 55 -0.05 1.72 -8.73
CA ALA A 55 -1.13 0.78 -8.47
C ALA A 55 -0.78 -0.66 -8.89
N MET A 56 -0.02 -0.82 -9.98
CA MET A 56 0.56 -2.12 -10.38
C MET A 56 1.48 -2.69 -9.30
N THR A 57 2.27 -1.83 -8.66
CA THR A 57 3.12 -2.21 -7.54
C THR A 57 2.28 -2.64 -6.33
N ALA A 58 1.19 -1.92 -6.03
CA ALA A 58 0.26 -2.28 -4.97
C ALA A 58 -0.36 -3.67 -5.19
N ALA A 59 -0.88 -3.92 -6.39
CA ALA A 59 -1.46 -5.21 -6.76
C ALA A 59 -0.43 -6.34 -6.61
N ALA A 60 0.80 -6.16 -7.12
CA ALA A 60 1.87 -7.17 -6.99
C ALA A 60 2.25 -7.48 -5.52
N MET A 61 2.22 -6.47 -4.65
CA MET A 61 2.44 -6.65 -3.21
C MET A 61 1.30 -7.44 -2.58
N LYS A 62 0.03 -7.10 -2.88
CA LYS A 62 -1.15 -7.79 -2.36
C LYS A 62 -1.26 -9.22 -2.87
N GLU A 63 -0.99 -9.46 -4.15
CA GLU A 63 -0.95 -10.80 -4.75
C GLU A 63 -0.02 -11.74 -3.97
N TYR A 64 1.19 -11.28 -3.64
CA TYR A 64 2.10 -12.06 -2.80
C TYR A 64 1.54 -12.26 -1.38
N GLN A 65 1.05 -11.20 -0.74
CA GLN A 65 0.53 -11.29 0.62
C GLN A 65 -0.63 -12.29 0.73
N GLU A 66 -1.60 -12.22 -0.18
CA GLU A 66 -2.76 -13.12 -0.15
C GLU A 66 -2.40 -14.56 -0.54
N TYR A 67 -1.39 -14.75 -1.38
CA TYR A 67 -0.83 -16.07 -1.61
C TYR A 67 -0.22 -16.66 -0.32
N ILE A 68 0.52 -15.87 0.46
CA ILE A 68 1.10 -16.33 1.74
C ILE A 68 0.01 -16.55 2.80
N ASN A 69 -0.93 -15.62 2.93
CA ASN A 69 -1.91 -15.60 4.02
C ASN A 69 -3.01 -16.66 3.83
N ILE A 70 -3.52 -16.82 2.60
CA ILE A 70 -4.70 -17.63 2.31
C ILE A 70 -4.56 -18.51 1.06
N SER A 71 -3.35 -18.62 0.47
CA SER A 71 -3.11 -19.37 -0.77
C SER A 71 -3.94 -18.89 -1.96
N LEU A 72 -4.32 -17.61 -1.97
CA LEU A 72 -5.02 -17.00 -3.10
C LEU A 72 -4.01 -16.74 -4.23
N ALA A 73 -4.05 -17.56 -5.28
CA ALA A 73 -3.20 -17.44 -6.45
C ALA A 73 -3.93 -16.73 -7.61
N GLU A 74 -4.50 -15.56 -7.33
CA GLU A 74 -5.25 -14.73 -8.28
C GLU A 74 -4.66 -13.31 -8.34
N TYR A 75 -4.84 -12.63 -9.47
CA TYR A 75 -4.42 -11.24 -9.61
C TYR A 75 -5.30 -10.30 -8.79
N MET A 76 -4.69 -9.28 -8.19
CA MET A 76 -5.39 -8.18 -7.51
C MET A 76 -5.57 -6.99 -8.48
N SER A 77 -6.44 -6.03 -8.16
CA SER A 77 -6.87 -4.98 -9.10
C SER A 77 -6.06 -3.68 -8.97
N PRO A 78 -5.02 -3.45 -9.81
CA PRO A 78 -4.39 -2.15 -9.90
C PRO A 78 -5.37 -1.08 -10.36
N GLN A 79 -6.47 -1.43 -11.05
CA GLN A 79 -7.46 -0.44 -11.46
C GLN A 79 -8.23 0.10 -10.26
N PHE A 80 -8.59 -0.75 -9.29
CA PHE A 80 -9.26 -0.32 -8.07
C PHE A 80 -8.38 0.63 -7.27
N VAL A 81 -7.10 0.29 -7.09
CA VAL A 81 -6.14 1.16 -6.42
C VAL A 81 -5.93 2.47 -7.19
N TYR A 82 -5.81 2.41 -8.51
CA TYR A 82 -5.61 3.58 -9.35
C TYR A 82 -6.81 4.53 -9.31
N ASP A 83 -8.04 4.03 -9.43
CA ASP A 83 -9.25 4.85 -9.41
C ASP A 83 -9.58 5.38 -8.01
N ASN A 84 -8.96 4.85 -6.95
CA ASN A 84 -9.09 5.36 -5.59
C ASN A 84 -8.09 6.45 -5.20
N ARG A 85 -7.24 6.90 -6.14
CA ARG A 85 -6.31 8.03 -5.94
C ARG A 85 -7.04 9.35 -5.63
N TYR A 86 -6.37 10.29 -4.98
CA TYR A 86 -6.93 11.61 -4.67
C TYR A 86 -7.03 12.50 -5.92
N ASP A 87 -6.00 12.48 -6.77
CA ASP A 87 -5.96 13.27 -8.00
C ASP A 87 -6.57 12.48 -9.16
N GLN A 88 -7.82 12.78 -9.51
CA GLN A 88 -8.55 12.06 -10.58
C GLN A 88 -8.29 12.61 -11.99
N THR A 89 -7.34 13.53 -12.17
CA THR A 89 -7.03 14.06 -13.51
C THR A 89 -6.35 13.01 -14.39
N HIS A 90 -6.45 13.17 -15.71
CA HIS A 90 -5.90 12.21 -16.69
C HIS A 90 -4.36 12.16 -16.74
N LEU A 91 -3.68 13.13 -16.11
CA LEU A 91 -2.22 13.17 -15.95
C LEU A 91 -1.78 12.82 -14.51
N ALA A 92 -2.72 12.37 -13.69
CA ALA A 92 -2.47 12.14 -12.28
C ALA A 92 -1.68 10.84 -12.08
N GLY A 93 -0.41 10.99 -11.77
CA GLY A 93 0.34 9.98 -11.05
C GLY A 93 -0.07 9.86 -9.58
N MET A 94 0.46 8.85 -8.88
CA MET A 94 0.21 8.56 -7.47
C MET A 94 1.49 8.71 -6.63
N TYR A 95 1.31 9.08 -5.37
CA TYR A 95 2.39 9.08 -4.37
C TYR A 95 2.54 7.70 -3.73
N GLY A 96 3.76 7.28 -3.38
CA GLY A 96 3.96 6.01 -2.68
C GLY A 96 3.19 5.92 -1.37
N ARG A 97 3.10 7.03 -0.62
CA ARG A 97 2.30 7.07 0.62
C ARG A 97 0.81 6.91 0.37
N GLU A 98 0.29 7.57 -0.65
CA GLU A 98 -1.13 7.49 -1.03
C GLU A 98 -1.51 6.05 -1.39
N VAL A 99 -0.64 5.34 -2.13
CA VAL A 99 -0.83 3.91 -2.42
C VAL A 99 -0.99 3.11 -1.12
N MET A 100 -0.10 3.32 -0.15
CA MET A 100 -0.17 2.62 1.14
C MET A 100 -1.42 2.98 1.93
N GLN A 101 -1.86 4.24 1.89
CA GLN A 101 -3.11 4.68 2.52
C GLN A 101 -4.34 4.01 1.91
N ILE A 102 -4.39 3.88 0.58
CA ILE A 102 -5.48 3.17 -0.10
C ILE A 102 -5.49 1.70 0.34
N LEU A 103 -4.34 1.03 0.34
CA LEU A 103 -4.25 -0.36 0.80
C LEU A 103 -4.64 -0.52 2.29
N GLN A 104 -4.37 0.47 3.13
CA GLN A 104 -4.74 0.43 4.55
C GLN A 104 -6.24 0.68 4.78
N GLU A 105 -6.79 1.71 4.15
CA GLU A 105 -8.14 2.19 4.43
C GLU A 105 -9.21 1.47 3.61
N LYS A 106 -8.87 1.06 2.39
CA LYS A 106 -9.80 0.49 1.40
C LYS A 106 -9.42 -0.93 0.98
N GLY A 107 -8.13 -1.28 1.07
CA GLY A 107 -7.60 -2.56 0.62
C GLY A 107 -7.46 -2.61 -0.90
N ASP A 108 -7.63 -3.80 -1.45
CA ASP A 108 -7.68 -4.05 -2.90
C ASP A 108 -8.64 -5.21 -3.17
N CYS A 109 -9.23 -5.30 -4.35
CA CYS A 109 -10.11 -6.40 -4.74
C CYS A 109 -9.45 -7.29 -5.79
N ARG A 110 -10.04 -8.45 -6.07
CA ARG A 110 -9.54 -9.32 -7.13
C ARG A 110 -9.77 -8.67 -8.50
N GLU A 111 -8.80 -8.87 -9.39
CA GLU A 111 -8.86 -8.41 -10.79
C GLU A 111 -10.13 -8.89 -11.51
N VAL A 112 -10.61 -10.11 -11.20
CA VAL A 112 -11.84 -10.65 -11.79
C VAL A 112 -13.09 -9.88 -11.38
N THR A 113 -13.07 -9.23 -10.21
CA THR A 113 -14.17 -8.39 -9.70
C THR A 113 -14.08 -6.97 -10.26
N TYR A 114 -12.87 -6.43 -10.41
CA TYR A 114 -12.64 -5.11 -10.99
C TYR A 114 -11.48 -5.13 -12.00
N PRO A 115 -11.76 -5.40 -13.29
CA PRO A 115 -10.72 -5.64 -14.28
C PRO A 115 -9.94 -4.37 -14.67
N TYR A 116 -8.67 -4.56 -15.02
CA TYR A 116 -7.80 -3.53 -15.53
C TYR A 116 -8.22 -3.06 -16.92
N ASN A 117 -8.86 -1.89 -16.95
CA ASN A 117 -9.47 -1.27 -18.12
C ASN A 117 -9.15 0.23 -18.14
N HIS A 118 -9.92 1.02 -18.90
CA HIS A 118 -9.81 2.47 -18.86
C HIS A 118 -10.21 3.03 -17.48
N PRO A 119 -9.63 4.17 -17.06
CA PRO A 119 -9.94 4.80 -15.77
C PRO A 119 -11.44 5.06 -15.62
N HIS A 120 -11.98 4.67 -14.48
CA HIS A 120 -13.33 5.01 -14.04
C HIS A 120 -13.26 6.01 -12.89
N SER A 121 -14.36 6.72 -12.63
CA SER A 121 -14.44 7.55 -11.43
C SER A 121 -14.62 6.64 -10.21
N PRO A 122 -14.02 6.93 -9.03
CA PRO A 122 -14.25 6.13 -7.83
C PRO A 122 -15.73 6.05 -7.42
N GLU A 123 -16.55 7.02 -7.82
CA GLU A 123 -18.01 7.04 -7.64
C GLU A 123 -18.74 5.98 -8.48
N ASP A 124 -18.11 5.47 -9.54
CA ASP A 124 -18.65 4.41 -10.41
C ASP A 124 -18.35 3.01 -9.85
N ILE A 125 -17.51 2.90 -8.81
CA ILE A 125 -17.16 1.63 -8.17
C ILE A 125 -18.33 1.19 -7.28
N ALA A 126 -18.90 0.02 -7.57
CA ALA A 126 -20.01 -0.51 -6.81
C ALA A 126 -19.61 -0.86 -5.36
N GLU A 127 -20.51 -0.63 -4.40
CA GLU A 127 -20.26 -0.83 -2.96
C GLU A 127 -19.74 -2.25 -2.64
N ASN A 128 -20.26 -3.28 -3.30
CA ASN A 128 -19.83 -4.66 -3.08
C ASN A 128 -18.36 -4.92 -3.45
N ILE A 129 -17.76 -4.07 -4.31
CA ILE A 129 -16.34 -4.14 -4.66
C ILE A 129 -15.51 -3.58 -3.50
N TYR A 130 -15.96 -2.48 -2.87
CA TYR A 130 -15.34 -1.98 -1.64
C TYR A 130 -15.47 -2.97 -0.48
N GLU A 131 -16.63 -3.63 -0.33
CA GLU A 131 -16.82 -4.68 0.68
C GLU A 131 -15.87 -5.87 0.46
N GLU A 132 -15.63 -6.28 -0.80
CA GLU A 132 -14.61 -7.27 -1.12
C GLU A 132 -13.21 -6.76 -0.74
N ALA A 133 -12.88 -5.53 -1.13
CA ALA A 133 -11.55 -4.96 -0.96
C ALA A 133 -11.12 -4.84 0.51
N LEU A 134 -12.06 -4.57 1.41
CA LEU A 134 -11.82 -4.51 2.85
C LEU A 134 -11.28 -5.82 3.45
N ASN A 135 -11.48 -6.96 2.77
CA ASN A 135 -10.92 -8.25 3.21
C ASN A 135 -9.41 -8.38 2.93
N PHE A 136 -8.84 -7.49 2.12
CA PHE A 136 -7.45 -7.54 1.66
C PHE A 136 -6.70 -6.23 2.00
N THR A 137 -6.98 -5.68 3.18
CA THR A 137 -6.27 -4.50 3.69
C THR A 137 -4.87 -4.85 4.16
N ILE A 138 -4.01 -3.84 4.28
CA ILE A 138 -2.79 -3.92 5.10
C ILE A 138 -3.07 -3.29 6.47
N GLN A 139 -2.45 -3.78 7.54
CA GLN A 139 -2.67 -3.20 8.87
C GLN A 139 -2.02 -1.82 9.00
N ASN A 140 -0.80 -1.67 8.52
CA ASN A 140 -0.07 -0.41 8.52
C ASN A 140 0.98 -0.36 7.41
N TYR A 141 1.75 0.71 7.37
CA TYR A 141 2.86 0.89 6.43
C TYR A 141 3.96 1.74 7.05
N ALA A 142 5.19 1.58 6.57
CA ALA A 142 6.33 2.36 7.02
C ALA A 142 7.27 2.67 5.86
N GLN A 143 7.88 3.85 5.92
CA GLN A 143 8.91 4.25 4.96
C GLN A 143 10.22 3.53 5.30
N VAL A 144 10.93 3.06 4.29
CA VAL A 144 12.23 2.41 4.42
C VAL A 144 13.31 3.36 3.91
N THR A 145 14.40 3.51 4.65
CA THR A 145 15.47 4.49 4.35
C THR A 145 16.86 3.90 4.22
N THR A 146 17.03 2.63 4.60
CA THR A 146 18.31 1.92 4.57
C THR A 146 18.24 0.62 3.78
N ILE A 147 19.38 0.18 3.23
CA ILE A 147 19.51 -1.12 2.55
C ILE A 147 19.13 -2.26 3.50
N GLU A 148 19.67 -2.24 4.71
CA GLU A 148 19.41 -3.29 5.72
C GLU A 148 17.95 -3.27 6.20
N GLY A 149 17.35 -2.09 6.29
CA GLY A 149 15.92 -1.91 6.55
C GLY A 149 15.05 -2.52 5.47
N LEU A 150 15.40 -2.34 4.18
CA LEU A 150 14.66 -2.92 3.07
C LEU A 150 14.78 -4.44 3.02
N LYS A 151 15.98 -4.98 3.23
CA LYS A 151 16.17 -6.44 3.36
C LYS A 151 15.34 -7.01 4.51
N THR A 152 15.34 -6.34 5.66
CA THR A 152 14.54 -6.75 6.82
C THR A 152 13.05 -6.69 6.51
N ALA A 153 12.57 -5.60 5.91
CA ALA A 153 11.17 -5.43 5.51
C ALA A 153 10.71 -6.53 4.53
N LEU A 154 11.55 -6.89 3.55
CA LEU A 154 11.28 -7.97 2.60
C LEU A 154 11.10 -9.33 3.29
N MET A 155 11.90 -9.62 4.32
CA MET A 155 11.78 -10.88 5.08
C MET A 155 10.55 -10.91 5.96
N GLN A 156 10.19 -9.78 6.57
CA GLN A 156 9.11 -9.69 7.56
C GLN A 156 7.74 -9.55 6.89
N ASN A 157 7.63 -8.69 5.88
CA ASN A 157 6.35 -8.25 5.34
C ASN A 157 6.14 -8.63 3.86
N GLY A 158 7.17 -9.15 3.19
CA GLY A 158 7.14 -9.46 1.76
C GLY A 158 7.49 -8.26 0.87
N PRO A 159 7.03 -8.25 -0.40
CA PRO A 159 7.45 -7.27 -1.40
C PRO A 159 7.21 -5.83 -0.95
N CYS A 160 8.13 -4.95 -1.31
CA CYS A 160 8.08 -3.53 -0.96
C CYS A 160 7.91 -2.65 -2.20
N TYR A 161 7.30 -1.48 -2.02
CA TYR A 161 7.19 -0.48 -3.06
C TYR A 161 8.50 0.32 -3.18
N ILE A 162 8.94 0.60 -4.39
CA ILE A 162 10.02 1.55 -4.67
C ILE A 162 9.60 2.50 -5.79
N ALA A 163 9.79 3.80 -5.60
CA ALA A 163 9.65 4.79 -6.66
C ALA A 163 10.99 5.43 -7.01
N VAL A 164 11.23 5.63 -8.30
CA VAL A 164 12.47 6.17 -8.85
C VAL A 164 12.17 7.25 -9.91
N PRO A 165 13.09 8.20 -10.13
CA PRO A 165 13.03 9.02 -11.33
C PRO A 165 13.26 8.17 -12.58
N VAL A 166 12.74 8.62 -13.71
CA VAL A 166 12.99 8.02 -15.02
C VAL A 166 13.69 9.03 -15.92
N TYR A 167 14.90 8.68 -16.34
CA TYR A 167 15.65 9.38 -17.38
C TYR A 167 15.61 8.59 -18.70
N ARG A 168 15.63 7.24 -18.61
CA ARG A 168 15.65 6.30 -19.74
C ARG A 168 14.73 5.11 -19.43
N TYR A 169 14.28 4.39 -20.45
CA TYR A 169 13.36 3.25 -20.29
C TYR A 169 14.08 1.89 -20.28
N ASP A 170 15.34 1.87 -19.84
CA ASP A 170 16.16 0.66 -19.71
C ASP A 170 16.20 0.15 -18.26
N THR A 171 16.97 -0.92 -18.02
CA THR A 171 17.06 -1.60 -16.71
C THR A 171 17.74 -0.78 -15.61
N ARG A 172 18.28 0.42 -15.91
CA ARG A 172 18.87 1.37 -14.95
C ARG A 172 18.25 2.77 -15.12
N MET A 173 16.91 2.81 -15.32
CA MET A 173 16.13 4.00 -15.65
C MET A 173 16.33 5.24 -14.75
N TRP A 174 16.75 5.03 -13.51
CA TRP A 174 16.94 6.07 -12.49
C TRP A 174 18.27 6.80 -12.57
N TYR A 175 19.25 6.25 -13.30
CA TYR A 175 20.56 6.85 -13.38
C TYR A 175 20.58 7.99 -14.39
N GLN A 176 20.96 9.19 -13.94
CA GLN A 176 21.06 10.36 -14.80
C GLN A 176 22.44 10.45 -15.45
N TYR A 177 22.52 10.27 -16.77
CA TYR A 177 23.74 10.55 -17.53
C TYR A 177 23.84 12.05 -17.89
N PRO A 178 25.05 12.58 -18.16
CA PRO A 178 25.21 13.94 -18.64
C PRO A 178 24.35 14.21 -19.88
N GLY A 179 23.50 15.24 -19.81
CA GLY A 179 22.55 15.61 -20.87
C GLY A 179 21.17 14.98 -20.75
N ASP A 180 20.95 14.06 -19.81
CA ASP A 180 19.62 13.52 -19.56
C ASP A 180 18.72 14.56 -18.88
N VAL A 181 17.50 14.70 -19.40
CA VAL A 181 16.43 15.52 -18.81
C VAL A 181 15.46 14.57 -18.13
N GLY A 182 15.16 14.82 -16.85
CA GLY A 182 14.22 14.00 -16.08
C GLY A 182 12.84 14.02 -16.73
N LYS A 183 12.26 12.84 -16.96
CA LYS A 183 10.99 12.71 -17.70
C LYS A 183 9.80 12.63 -16.75
N CYS A 184 9.88 11.71 -15.79
CA CYS A 184 8.75 11.29 -14.96
C CYS A 184 9.26 10.45 -13.78
N GLY A 185 8.35 9.96 -12.94
CA GLY A 185 8.64 8.94 -11.93
C GLY A 185 7.99 7.60 -12.27
N HIS A 186 8.63 6.52 -11.86
CA HIS A 186 8.12 5.16 -12.03
C HIS A 186 8.17 4.39 -10.71
N ALA A 187 7.17 3.54 -10.50
CA ALA A 187 7.05 2.71 -9.32
C ALA A 187 7.17 1.25 -9.73
N MET A 188 7.92 0.49 -8.94
CA MET A 188 8.19 -0.92 -9.16
C MET A 188 8.16 -1.66 -7.82
N THR A 189 8.15 -2.99 -7.87
CA THR A 189 8.13 -3.83 -6.67
C THR A 189 9.53 -4.37 -6.39
N VAL A 190 10.02 -4.20 -5.17
CA VAL A 190 11.22 -4.90 -4.68
C VAL A 190 10.81 -6.28 -4.19
N VAL A 191 11.46 -7.33 -4.71
CA VAL A 191 11.02 -8.73 -4.50
C VAL A 191 12.15 -9.64 -4.00
N GLY A 192 13.30 -9.09 -3.64
CA GLY A 192 14.43 -9.86 -3.17
C GLY A 192 15.74 -9.09 -3.27
N TRP A 193 16.85 -9.77 -3.00
CA TRP A 193 18.19 -9.27 -3.18
C TRP A 193 19.21 -10.39 -3.38
N ASP A 194 20.37 -10.02 -3.92
CA ASP A 194 21.56 -10.85 -3.99
C ASP A 194 22.82 -10.05 -3.65
N ASP A 195 24.00 -10.55 -4.03
CA ASP A 195 25.28 -9.90 -3.81
C ASP A 195 25.48 -8.58 -4.57
N LYS A 196 24.66 -8.31 -5.60
CA LYS A 196 24.78 -7.11 -6.45
C LYS A 196 23.80 -6.02 -6.06
N GLY A 197 22.60 -6.38 -5.63
CA GLY A 197 21.56 -5.40 -5.35
C GLY A 197 20.20 -6.00 -5.05
N PHE A 198 19.18 -5.14 -5.13
CA PHE A 198 17.79 -5.54 -4.99
C PHE A 198 17.23 -6.05 -6.33
N ILE A 199 16.39 -7.08 -6.26
CA ILE A 199 15.66 -7.61 -7.41
C ILE A 199 14.37 -6.80 -7.55
N ILE A 200 14.20 -6.15 -8.69
CA ILE A 200 13.06 -5.29 -9.00
C ILE A 200 12.16 -5.96 -10.03
N ARG A 201 10.87 -6.04 -9.72
CA ARG A 201 9.80 -6.43 -10.64
C ARG A 201 9.18 -5.18 -11.23
N ASN A 202 9.21 -5.07 -12.56
CA ASN A 202 8.59 -3.99 -13.30
C ASN A 202 7.14 -4.38 -13.71
N SER A 203 6.42 -3.47 -14.37
CA SER A 203 5.06 -3.64 -14.87
C SER A 203 4.94 -3.33 -16.37
N TRP A 204 5.99 -3.63 -17.15
CA TRP A 204 6.06 -3.40 -18.60
C TRP A 204 6.06 -4.70 -19.42
N GLY A 205 5.57 -5.79 -18.84
CA GLY A 205 5.53 -7.11 -19.46
C GLY A 205 6.85 -7.87 -19.38
N GLU A 206 6.79 -9.16 -19.71
CA GLU A 206 7.92 -10.09 -19.60
C GLU A 206 9.01 -9.86 -20.66
N ASP A 207 8.69 -9.20 -21.77
CA ASP A 207 9.67 -8.87 -22.82
C ASP A 207 10.68 -7.80 -22.40
N TRP A 208 10.41 -7.08 -21.30
CA TRP A 208 11.30 -6.04 -20.79
C TRP A 208 12.31 -6.61 -19.78
N GLY A 209 13.58 -6.20 -19.89
CA GLY A 209 14.63 -6.63 -18.95
C GLY A 209 14.86 -8.14 -18.96
N ASP A 210 15.04 -8.72 -17.76
CA ASP A 210 15.09 -10.18 -17.57
C ASP A 210 13.70 -10.69 -17.15
N LYS A 211 12.85 -11.02 -18.13
CA LYS A 211 11.47 -11.50 -17.90
C LYS A 211 10.61 -10.55 -17.06
N GLY A 212 10.76 -9.25 -17.27
CA GLY A 212 10.08 -8.20 -16.51
C GLY A 212 10.81 -7.76 -15.23
N PHE A 213 12.03 -8.27 -14.99
CA PHE A 213 12.83 -7.93 -13.81
C PHE A 213 14.13 -7.20 -14.17
N CYS A 214 14.68 -6.46 -13.21
CA CYS A 214 16.04 -5.95 -13.25
C CYS A 214 16.68 -5.93 -11.86
N THR A 215 17.97 -5.61 -11.79
CA THR A 215 18.67 -5.37 -10.53
C THR A 215 18.77 -3.88 -10.28
N PHE A 216 18.42 -3.44 -9.07
CA PHE A 216 18.76 -2.13 -8.53
C PHE A 216 20.05 -2.28 -7.71
N PRO A 217 21.22 -1.86 -8.23
CA PRO A 217 22.50 -2.08 -7.57
C PRO A 217 22.58 -1.38 -6.21
N TYR A 218 23.32 -1.95 -5.25
CA TYR A 218 23.51 -1.29 -3.96
C TYR A 218 24.26 0.05 -4.08
N GLU A 219 25.14 0.19 -5.06
CA GLU A 219 25.82 1.46 -5.37
C GLU A 219 24.85 2.56 -5.83
N ASP A 220 23.65 2.18 -6.29
CA ASP A 220 22.62 3.13 -6.73
C ASP A 220 21.67 3.53 -5.59
N TRP A 221 21.88 3.02 -4.36
CA TRP A 221 21.09 3.47 -3.22
C TRP A 221 21.22 4.98 -3.01
N GLY A 222 20.09 5.67 -3.00
CA GLY A 222 19.98 7.13 -2.95
C GLY A 222 19.38 7.74 -4.22
N TRP A 223 19.33 7.00 -5.33
CA TRP A 223 18.63 7.43 -6.54
C TRP A 223 17.11 7.30 -6.44
N GLN A 224 16.62 6.39 -5.59
CA GLN A 224 15.19 6.21 -5.35
C GLN A 224 14.58 7.43 -4.63
N TRP A 225 13.34 7.77 -4.99
CA TRP A 225 12.59 8.84 -4.35
C TRP A 225 12.01 8.42 -3.01
N GLU A 226 11.51 7.20 -2.92
CA GLU A 226 10.92 6.62 -1.72
C GLU A 226 10.81 5.10 -1.82
N VAL A 227 10.80 4.45 -0.66
CA VAL A 227 10.55 3.02 -0.50
C VAL A 227 9.56 2.84 0.64
N TRP A 228 8.55 1.99 0.45
CA TRP A 228 7.51 1.72 1.44
C TRP A 228 7.32 0.23 1.64
N SER A 229 7.26 -0.18 2.91
CA SER A 229 6.87 -1.53 3.30
C SER A 229 5.43 -1.51 3.79
N PRO A 230 4.60 -2.48 3.38
CA PRO A 230 3.41 -2.79 4.15
C PRO A 230 3.87 -3.37 5.50
N ILE A 231 3.07 -3.20 6.54
CA ILE A 231 3.28 -3.81 7.85
C ILE A 231 2.04 -4.66 8.10
N ASP A 232 2.25 -5.97 8.11
CA ASP A 232 1.21 -6.97 8.31
C ASP A 232 1.68 -7.93 9.41
N ASP A 233 1.86 -7.39 10.60
CA ASP A 233 2.36 -8.13 11.75
C ASP A 233 1.18 -8.68 12.58
N ASN A 234 1.29 -9.93 13.01
CA ASN A 234 0.42 -10.53 14.02
C ASN A 234 0.94 -10.26 15.45
N SER A 235 1.94 -9.38 15.63
CA SER A 235 2.47 -9.07 16.95
C SER A 235 1.34 -8.61 17.87
N SER A 236 1.25 -9.34 18.99
CA SER A 236 0.27 -9.15 20.07
C SER A 236 0.41 -7.82 20.82
N THR A 237 1.04 -6.82 20.21
CA THR A 237 1.05 -5.44 20.67
C THR A 237 0.15 -4.62 19.75
N PRO A 238 -1.12 -4.37 20.13
CA PRO A 238 -1.91 -3.34 19.47
C PRO A 238 -1.13 -2.04 19.53
N ASN A 239 -0.93 -1.36 18.40
CA ASN A 239 -0.36 -0.02 18.44
C ASN A 239 -1.39 0.96 19.05
N PRO A 240 -1.09 1.67 20.15
CA PRO A 240 -2.06 2.50 20.88
C PRO A 240 -2.59 3.71 20.10
N LYS A 241 -2.04 4.09 18.94
CA LYS A 241 -2.35 5.39 18.30
C LYS A 241 -3.34 5.37 17.15
N TYR A 242 -3.77 4.21 16.67
CA TYR A 242 -4.80 4.12 15.63
C TYR A 242 -5.80 2.99 15.89
N PHE A 243 -6.30 2.90 17.14
CA PHE A 243 -7.68 2.46 17.30
C PHE A 243 -8.59 3.52 16.68
N ASN A 244 -8.74 3.46 15.36
CA ASN A 244 -9.83 4.11 14.66
C ASN A 244 -11.11 3.52 15.25
N ASN A 245 -11.64 4.25 16.21
CA ASN A 245 -12.88 3.99 16.92
C ASN A 245 -14.08 4.19 16.00
N LEU A 246 -14.02 3.73 14.74
CA LEU A 246 -15.16 3.72 13.84
C LEU A 246 -16.27 2.87 14.45
N TRP A 247 -15.93 1.76 15.10
CA TRP A 247 -16.91 0.95 15.84
C TRP A 247 -17.45 1.67 17.07
N LEU A 248 -16.60 2.25 17.94
CA LEU A 248 -17.08 3.01 19.11
C LEU A 248 -17.86 4.26 18.71
N MET A 249 -17.51 4.94 17.60
CA MET A 249 -18.22 6.09 17.06
C MET A 249 -19.54 5.68 16.42
N LYS A 250 -19.57 4.60 15.62
CA LYS A 250 -20.82 4.02 15.08
C LYS A 250 -21.74 3.54 16.23
N PHE A 251 -21.18 2.90 17.25
CA PHE A 251 -21.89 2.46 18.46
C PHE A 251 -22.39 3.65 19.28
N TRP A 252 -21.60 4.72 19.43
CA TRP A 252 -22.00 5.94 20.12
C TRP A 252 -23.13 6.67 19.38
N LEU A 253 -23.03 6.79 18.06
CA LEU A 253 -24.09 7.35 17.21
C LEU A 253 -25.35 6.50 17.26
N TRP A 254 -25.21 5.17 17.28
CA TRP A 254 -26.33 4.24 17.46
C TRP A 254 -26.98 4.40 18.84
N LEU A 255 -26.20 4.47 19.93
CA LEU A 255 -26.68 4.71 21.29
C LEU A 255 -27.41 6.05 21.41
N GLN A 256 -26.92 7.11 20.78
CA GLN A 256 -27.59 8.41 20.74
C GLN A 256 -28.93 8.35 20.02
N LYS A 257 -29.00 7.61 18.89
CA LYS A 257 -30.25 7.37 18.16
C LYS A 257 -31.22 6.52 18.97
N ALA A 258 -30.74 5.45 19.62
CA ALA A 258 -31.53 4.58 20.48
C ALA A 258 -32.09 5.37 21.69
N TYR A 259 -31.27 6.16 22.37
CA TYR A 259 -31.71 7.01 23.47
C TYR A 259 -32.81 7.98 23.04
N LYS A 260 -32.64 8.71 21.92
CA LYS A 260 -33.70 9.60 21.39
C LYS A 260 -34.99 8.85 21.07
N LYS A 261 -34.89 7.64 20.51
CA LYS A 261 -36.04 6.82 20.11
C LYS A 261 -36.81 6.26 21.31
N TYR A 262 -36.10 5.79 22.35
CA TYR A 262 -36.70 5.05 23.46
C TYR A 262 -36.91 5.88 24.73
N ARG A 263 -36.36 7.11 24.81
CA ARG A 263 -36.57 8.05 25.92
C ARG A 263 -38.03 8.22 26.38
N PRO A 264 -39.06 8.30 25.51
CA PRO A 264 -40.43 8.47 25.98
C PRO A 264 -41.09 7.20 26.55
N PHE A 265 -40.43 6.04 26.47
CA PHE A 265 -41.01 4.74 26.87
C PHE A 265 -40.43 4.15 28.16
N PHE A 266 -39.46 4.81 28.79
CA PHE A 266 -38.78 4.34 29.99
C PHE A 266 -38.71 5.42 31.06
N ASP A 267 -38.58 5.01 32.32
CA ASP A 267 -38.38 5.93 33.44
C ASP A 267 -37.12 6.78 33.20
N MET A 268 -37.32 8.10 33.19
CA MET A 268 -36.33 9.10 32.86
C MET A 268 -35.08 9.01 33.74
N ALA A 269 -35.21 8.60 35.01
CA ALA A 269 -34.07 8.46 35.90
C ALA A 269 -33.14 7.29 35.51
N ILE A 270 -33.72 6.15 35.14
CA ILE A 270 -32.97 4.92 34.82
C ILE A 270 -32.30 5.05 33.45
N LEU A 271 -33.03 5.55 32.45
CA LEU A 271 -32.49 5.66 31.09
C LEU A 271 -31.37 6.70 31.00
N THR A 272 -31.50 7.77 31.78
CA THR A 272 -30.46 8.80 31.90
C THR A 272 -29.24 8.24 32.62
N ALA A 273 -29.41 7.53 33.75
CA ALA A 273 -28.30 6.91 34.47
C ALA A 273 -27.50 5.94 33.59
N VAL A 274 -28.18 5.03 32.87
CA VAL A 274 -27.51 4.07 31.97
C VAL A 274 -26.75 4.79 30.85
N PHE A 275 -27.36 5.80 30.21
CA PHE A 275 -26.70 6.56 29.15
C PHE A 275 -25.44 7.29 29.64
N PHE A 276 -25.51 7.91 30.82
CA PHE A 276 -24.35 8.61 31.40
C PHE A 276 -23.28 7.65 31.92
N THR A 277 -23.63 6.50 32.49
CA THR A 277 -22.67 5.47 32.90
C THR A 277 -21.94 4.89 31.70
N VAL A 278 -22.65 4.56 30.61
CA VAL A 278 -22.02 4.07 29.37
C VAL A 278 -21.16 5.15 28.72
N LYS A 279 -21.60 6.42 28.73
CA LYS A 279 -20.78 7.55 28.28
C LYS A 279 -19.51 7.68 29.10
N PHE A 280 -19.59 7.56 30.42
CA PHE A 280 -18.43 7.69 31.31
C PHE A 280 -17.43 6.57 31.07
N ILE A 281 -17.89 5.32 30.96
CA ILE A 281 -17.05 4.16 30.62
C ILE A 281 -16.39 4.34 29.25
N LEU A 282 -17.12 4.85 28.24
CA LEU A 282 -16.56 5.14 26.92
C LEU A 282 -15.52 6.26 26.95
N VAL A 283 -15.75 7.31 27.74
CA VAL A 283 -14.80 8.41 27.92
C VAL A 283 -13.56 7.96 28.69
N ASP A 284 -13.70 7.12 29.70
CA ASP A 284 -12.59 6.53 30.45
C ASP A 284 -11.77 5.57 29.58
N LEU A 285 -12.43 4.73 28.78
CA LEU A 285 -11.78 3.88 27.77
C LEU A 285 -11.01 4.72 26.74
N LEU A 286 -11.51 5.90 26.37
CA LEU A 286 -10.82 6.84 25.48
C LEU A 286 -9.63 7.56 26.15
N HIS A 287 -9.66 7.74 27.48
CA HIS A 287 -8.55 8.36 28.24
C HIS A 287 -7.45 7.36 28.59
N TRP A 288 -7.79 6.09 28.78
CA TRP A 288 -6.82 5.01 29.04
C TRP A 288 -5.96 4.64 27.82
N VAL A 289 -6.33 5.17 26.64
CA VAL A 289 -5.68 4.92 25.33
C VAL A 289 -4.80 6.12 24.87
N LYS A 290 -4.56 7.11 25.74
CA LYS A 290 -3.56 8.19 25.52
C LYS A 290 -2.22 7.84 26.16
#